data_AF-A0A9D8IQM7-F1
#
_entry.id   AF-A0A9D8IQM7-F1
#
_cell.length_a   1.000
_cell.length_b   1.000
_cell.length_c   1.000
_cell.angle_alpha   90.00
_cell.angle_beta   90.00
_cell.angle_gamma   90.00
#
_symmetry.space_group_name_H-M   'P 1'
#
loop_
_entity.id
_entity.type
_entity.pdbx_description
1 polymer ?
#
loop_
_entity_poly.entity_id
_entity_poly.type
_entity_poly.pdbx_seq_one_letter_code
_entity_poly.pdbx_strand_id
1 'polypeptide(L)'
;MAESDDGGAAEQPFREALARMRERQRSEREAHIDRLVADAGKQGRCVDRAYWSLVYDLELAPLTSNRRQLAELGIEVPPDESVAEAEVGAVLWRVIRGLAVLNTFLLHTDHLTDRELYRRLDSTILDEPVREICDGSGGREFIDLVGGVAPDPEPRPPVSERDRQLPRPEQP
;
A
#
# COMPACT_ATOMS: atom_id res chain seq x y z
N MET A 1 -26.08 -33.24 -16.26
CA MET A 1 -24.74 -33.32 -15.66
C MET A 1 -24.56 -32.02 -14.90
N ALA A 2 -24.48 -32.11 -13.57
CA ALA A 2 -24.19 -30.96 -12.72
C ALA A 2 -22.69 -30.65 -12.85
N GLU A 3 -22.35 -29.45 -13.31
CA GLU A 3 -21.00 -28.92 -13.18
C GLU A 3 -20.81 -28.53 -11.72
N SER A 4 -19.85 -29.19 -11.08
CA SER A 4 -19.49 -29.03 -9.69
C SER A 4 -18.92 -27.63 -9.44
N ASP A 5 -19.64 -26.84 -8.65
CA ASP A 5 -19.25 -25.54 -8.10
C ASP A 5 -18.22 -25.72 -6.97
N ASP A 6 -17.03 -26.24 -7.29
CA ASP A 6 -15.97 -26.56 -6.33
C ASP A 6 -15.04 -25.35 -6.05
N GLY A 7 -15.25 -24.22 -6.75
CA GLY A 7 -14.49 -22.98 -6.57
C GLY A 7 -14.98 -22.09 -5.42
N GLY A 8 -16.22 -22.28 -4.95
CA GLY A 8 -16.84 -21.38 -3.96
C GLY A 8 -16.27 -21.50 -2.55
N ALA A 9 -15.84 -22.71 -2.14
CA ALA A 9 -15.44 -22.97 -0.75
C ALA A 9 -14.07 -22.40 -0.38
N ALA A 10 -13.11 -22.41 -1.30
CA ALA A 10 -11.76 -21.87 -1.07
C ALA A 10 -11.68 -20.34 -1.22
N GLU A 11 -12.59 -19.73 -1.99
CA GLU A 11 -12.70 -18.27 -2.11
C GLU A 11 -13.44 -17.62 -0.94
N GLN A 12 -14.34 -18.35 -0.29
CA GLN A 12 -15.10 -17.89 0.86
C GLN A 12 -14.22 -17.33 2.01
N PRO A 13 -13.18 -18.03 2.51
CA PRO A 13 -12.33 -17.51 3.58
C PRO A 13 -11.58 -16.24 3.17
N PHE A 14 -11.16 -16.12 1.90
CA PHE A 14 -10.53 -14.92 1.37
C PHE A 14 -11.49 -13.73 1.37
N ARG A 15 -12.72 -13.93 0.86
CA ARG A 15 -13.75 -12.87 0.83
C ARG A 15 -14.13 -12.41 2.23
N GLU A 16 -14.24 -13.34 3.18
CA GLU A 16 -14.52 -13.03 4.57
C GLU A 16 -13.36 -12.29 5.24
N ALA A 17 -12.11 -12.70 5.00
CA ALA A 17 -10.93 -12.00 5.50
C ALA A 17 -10.89 -10.56 4.97
N LEU A 18 -11.11 -10.37 3.67
CA LEU A 18 -11.18 -9.07 3.05
C LEU A 18 -12.31 -8.20 3.62
N ALA A 19 -13.51 -8.76 3.81
CA ALA A 19 -14.62 -8.04 4.40
C ALA A 19 -14.33 -7.60 5.84
N ARG A 20 -13.73 -8.48 6.66
CA ARG A 20 -13.31 -8.14 8.03
C ARG A 20 -12.25 -7.05 8.06
N MET A 21 -11.22 -7.18 7.22
CA MET A 21 -10.14 -6.19 7.11
C MET A 21 -10.71 -4.82 6.73
N ARG A 22 -11.58 -4.76 5.71
CA ARG A 22 -12.22 -3.51 5.25
C ARG A 22 -13.12 -2.88 6.30
N GLU A 23 -13.93 -3.69 6.98
CA GLU A 23 -14.81 -3.18 8.03
C GLU A 23 -14.02 -2.61 9.21
N ARG A 24 -12.96 -3.31 9.64
CA ARG A 24 -12.03 -2.82 10.66
C ARG A 24 -11.45 -1.47 10.26
N GLN A 25 -10.84 -1.39 9.07
CA GLN A 25 -10.20 -0.16 8.57
C GLN A 25 -11.19 1.00 8.46
N ARG A 26 -12.41 0.74 7.96
CA ARG A 26 -13.48 1.75 7.86
C ARG A 26 -13.86 2.27 9.24
N SER A 27 -14.15 1.37 10.17
CA SER A 27 -14.57 1.73 11.53
C SER A 27 -13.50 2.54 12.26
N GLU A 28 -12.24 2.10 12.18
CA GLU A 28 -11.09 2.81 12.79
C GLU A 28 -10.91 4.20 12.19
N ARG A 29 -11.00 4.31 10.86
CA ARG A 29 -10.91 5.59 10.14
C ARG A 29 -12.03 6.54 10.52
N GLU A 30 -13.28 6.10 10.49
CA GLU A 30 -14.44 6.93 10.84
C GLU A 30 -14.36 7.43 12.29
N ALA A 31 -14.05 6.54 13.23
CA ALA A 31 -13.89 6.90 14.64
C ALA A 31 -12.73 7.87 14.89
N HIS A 32 -11.66 7.81 14.10
CA HIS A 32 -10.56 8.78 14.20
C HIS A 32 -10.97 10.13 13.60
N ILE A 33 -11.57 10.15 12.42
CA ILE A 33 -12.03 11.40 11.78
C ILE A 33 -13.05 12.13 12.67
N ASP A 34 -13.98 11.40 13.30
CA ASP A 34 -14.95 11.98 14.25
C ASP A 34 -14.26 12.69 15.42
N ARG A 35 -13.20 12.08 15.96
CA ARG A 35 -12.38 12.69 17.02
C ARG A 35 -11.67 13.95 16.54
N LEU A 36 -11.05 13.91 15.35
CA LEU A 36 -10.38 15.06 14.76
C LEU A 36 -11.34 16.25 14.55
N VAL A 37 -12.53 15.99 14.01
CA VAL A 37 -13.56 17.01 13.80
C VAL A 37 -14.03 17.59 15.14
N ALA A 38 -14.29 16.74 16.13
CA ALA A 38 -14.73 17.19 17.45
C ALA A 38 -13.68 18.05 18.15
N ASP A 39 -12.40 17.65 18.10
CA ASP A 39 -11.31 18.40 18.72
C ASP A 39 -11.02 19.71 17.98
N ALA A 40 -11.13 19.72 16.65
CA ALA A 40 -11.06 20.93 15.86
C ALA A 40 -12.15 21.94 16.25
N GLY A 41 -13.38 21.45 16.48
CA GLY A 41 -14.51 22.28 16.94
C GLY A 41 -14.24 22.92 18.30
N LYS A 42 -13.70 22.17 19.27
CA LYS A 42 -13.31 22.71 20.59
C LYS A 42 -12.22 23.78 20.50
N GLN A 43 -11.36 23.70 19.48
CA GLN A 43 -10.25 24.62 19.24
C GLN A 43 -10.61 25.79 18.32
N GLY A 44 -11.85 25.89 17.84
CA GLY A 44 -12.27 26.93 16.88
C GLY A 44 -11.60 26.80 15.51
N ARG A 45 -11.15 25.59 15.12
CA ARG A 45 -10.53 25.29 13.82
C ARG A 45 -11.59 24.84 12.80
N CYS A 46 -11.16 24.62 11.55
CA CYS A 46 -12.02 24.06 10.50
C CYS A 46 -12.63 22.72 10.94
N VAL A 47 -13.95 22.56 10.81
CA VAL A 47 -14.69 21.33 11.16
C VAL A 47 -15.16 20.54 9.94
N ASP A 48 -14.67 20.89 8.74
CA ASP A 48 -15.00 20.17 7.52
C ASP A 48 -14.47 18.73 7.60
N ARG A 49 -15.38 17.76 7.51
CA ARG A 49 -15.06 16.34 7.54
C ARG A 49 -14.20 15.92 6.35
N ALA A 50 -14.39 16.51 5.17
CA ALA A 50 -13.61 16.17 4.00
C ALA A 50 -12.13 16.56 4.19
N TYR A 51 -11.88 17.74 4.74
CA TYR A 51 -10.55 18.18 5.15
C TYR A 51 -9.89 17.19 6.12
N TRP A 52 -10.58 16.83 7.21
CA TRP A 52 -10.01 15.91 8.21
C TRP A 52 -9.87 14.46 7.71
N SER A 53 -10.68 14.07 6.72
CA SER A 53 -10.51 12.78 6.03
C SER A 53 -9.18 12.74 5.28
N LEU A 54 -8.83 13.81 4.55
CA LEU A 54 -7.54 13.91 3.86
C LEU A 54 -6.36 13.94 4.85
N VAL A 55 -6.47 14.72 5.92
CA VAL A 55 -5.44 14.75 6.98
C VAL A 55 -5.24 13.36 7.57
N TYR A 56 -6.33 12.65 7.88
CA TYR A 56 -6.21 11.28 8.38
C TYR A 56 -5.52 10.38 7.37
N ASP A 57 -6.03 10.29 6.14
CA ASP A 57 -5.55 9.32 5.13
C ASP A 57 -4.07 9.56 4.76
N LEU A 58 -3.64 10.83 4.67
CA LEU A 58 -2.29 11.19 4.23
C LEU A 58 -1.27 11.25 5.38
N GLU A 59 -1.68 11.65 6.58
CA GLU A 59 -0.75 11.99 7.66
C GLU A 59 -0.85 11.06 8.88
N LEU A 60 -2.02 10.50 9.17
CA LEU A 60 -2.30 9.85 10.46
C LEU A 60 -2.70 8.38 10.36
N ALA A 61 -3.08 7.90 9.17
CA ALA A 61 -3.44 6.51 8.98
C ALA A 61 -2.27 5.60 9.44
N PRO A 62 -2.56 4.48 10.12
CA PRO A 62 -1.53 3.57 10.61
C PRO A 62 -0.58 3.14 9.50
N LEU A 63 0.70 2.94 9.86
CA LEU A 63 1.65 2.31 8.96
C LEU A 63 1.51 0.79 9.03
N THR A 64 1.59 0.16 7.87
CA THR A 64 1.62 -1.29 7.67
C THR A 64 2.62 -1.61 6.56
N SER A 65 2.62 -2.84 6.05
CA SER A 65 3.33 -3.23 4.83
C SER A 65 2.41 -4.05 3.93
N ASN A 66 2.71 -4.09 2.63
CA ASN A 66 1.94 -4.90 1.69
C ASN A 66 2.07 -6.40 2.02
N ARG A 67 3.21 -6.87 2.53
CA ARG A 67 3.37 -8.25 3.04
C ARG A 67 2.39 -8.56 4.17
N ARG A 68 2.28 -7.66 5.15
CA ARG A 68 1.37 -7.86 6.30
C ARG A 68 -0.09 -7.89 5.87
N GLN A 69 -0.48 -6.98 4.98
CA GLN A 69 -1.84 -6.93 4.44
C GLN A 69 -2.18 -8.21 3.64
N LEU A 70 -1.25 -8.69 2.80
CA LEU A 70 -1.41 -9.96 2.09
C LEU A 70 -1.56 -11.15 3.04
N ALA A 71 -0.78 -11.19 4.13
CA ALA A 71 -0.88 -12.24 5.14
C ALA A 71 -2.25 -12.22 5.87
N GLU A 72 -2.82 -11.05 6.15
CA GLU A 72 -4.17 -10.92 6.72
C GLU A 72 -5.25 -11.49 5.79
N LEU A 73 -5.01 -11.43 4.48
CA LEU A 73 -5.85 -12.05 3.45
C LEU A 73 -5.53 -13.54 3.20
N GLY A 74 -4.59 -14.14 3.93
CA GLY A 74 -4.16 -15.52 3.73
C GLY A 74 -3.32 -15.73 2.47
N ILE A 75 -2.72 -14.67 1.93
CA ILE A 75 -1.75 -14.74 0.83
C ILE A 75 -0.35 -14.74 1.43
N GLU A 76 0.25 -15.92 1.47
CA GLU A 76 1.66 -16.07 1.86
C GLU A 76 2.59 -15.65 0.71
N VAL A 77 3.70 -15.01 1.08
CA VAL A 77 4.79 -14.63 0.19
C VAL A 77 6.04 -15.36 0.66
N PRO A 78 6.33 -16.56 0.11
CA PRO A 78 7.48 -17.34 0.51
C PRO A 78 8.81 -16.67 0.11
N PRO A 79 9.92 -16.86 0.85
CA PRO A 79 11.21 -16.31 0.46
C PRO A 79 11.63 -16.71 -0.97
N ASP A 80 12.24 -15.80 -1.75
CA ASP A 80 12.71 -16.05 -3.15
C ASP A 80 13.46 -17.37 -3.30
N GLU A 81 14.38 -17.64 -2.37
CA GLU A 81 15.24 -18.82 -2.30
C GLU A 81 14.48 -20.15 -2.08
N SER A 82 13.25 -20.09 -1.58
CA SER A 82 12.41 -21.25 -1.35
C SER A 82 11.48 -21.60 -2.51
N VAL A 83 11.36 -20.71 -3.52
CA VAL A 83 10.46 -20.89 -4.66
C VAL A 83 11.21 -21.47 -5.86
N ALA A 84 10.80 -22.64 -6.31
CA ALA A 84 11.41 -23.27 -7.49
C ALA A 84 11.12 -22.48 -8.77
N GLU A 85 12.04 -22.52 -9.75
CA GLU A 85 11.91 -21.77 -11.00
C GLU A 85 10.60 -22.06 -11.77
N ALA A 86 10.14 -23.31 -11.72
CA ALA A 86 8.88 -23.72 -12.36
C ALA A 86 7.62 -23.18 -11.65
N GLU A 87 7.74 -22.74 -10.39
CA GLU A 87 6.62 -22.31 -9.54
C GLU A 87 6.52 -20.78 -9.43
N VAL A 88 7.61 -20.05 -9.70
CA VAL A 88 7.71 -18.59 -9.58
C VAL A 88 6.53 -17.89 -10.24
N GLY A 89 6.20 -18.22 -11.48
CA GLY A 89 5.11 -17.54 -12.20
C GLY A 89 3.75 -17.68 -11.49
N ALA A 90 3.46 -18.85 -10.91
CA ALA A 90 2.21 -19.09 -10.18
C ALA A 90 2.17 -18.33 -8.85
N VAL A 91 3.29 -18.33 -8.11
CA VAL A 91 3.42 -17.58 -6.85
C VAL A 91 3.32 -16.08 -7.11
N LEU A 92 4.05 -15.57 -8.09
CA LEU A 92 4.04 -14.17 -8.50
C LEU A 92 2.62 -13.71 -8.88
N TRP A 93 1.89 -14.50 -9.66
CA TRP A 93 0.49 -14.17 -10.00
C TRP A 93 -0.45 -14.14 -8.81
N ARG A 94 -0.22 -14.97 -7.79
CA ARG A 94 -0.97 -14.91 -6.54
C ARG A 94 -0.70 -13.60 -5.80
N VAL A 95 0.56 -13.19 -5.71
CA VAL A 95 0.97 -11.91 -5.10
C VAL A 95 0.37 -10.71 -5.84
N ILE A 96 0.52 -10.65 -7.18
CA ILE A 96 -0.02 -9.55 -8.01
C ILE A 96 -1.53 -9.40 -7.84
N ARG A 97 -2.28 -10.52 -7.84
CA ARG A 97 -3.73 -10.46 -7.62
C ARG A 97 -4.09 -10.02 -6.20
N GLY A 98 -3.30 -10.43 -5.20
CA GLY A 98 -3.44 -9.95 -3.83
C GLY A 98 -3.25 -8.44 -3.72
N LEU A 99 -2.18 -7.91 -4.32
CA LEU A 99 -1.92 -6.46 -4.37
C LEU A 99 -3.06 -5.71 -5.06
N ALA A 100 -3.59 -6.23 -6.17
CA ALA A 100 -4.72 -5.61 -6.85
C ALA A 100 -5.98 -5.56 -5.98
N VAL A 101 -6.22 -6.56 -5.14
CA VAL A 101 -7.32 -6.55 -4.15
C VAL A 101 -7.12 -5.45 -3.10
N LEU A 102 -5.86 -5.13 -2.76
CA LEU A 102 -5.45 -4.03 -1.89
C LEU A 102 -5.38 -2.67 -2.64
N ASN A 103 -5.90 -2.56 -3.86
CA ASN A 103 -5.79 -1.35 -4.70
C ASN A 103 -4.34 -0.89 -4.96
N THR A 104 -3.38 -1.82 -4.96
CA THR A 104 -1.96 -1.60 -5.21
C THR A 104 -1.55 -2.22 -6.55
N PHE A 105 -0.94 -1.43 -7.43
CA PHE A 105 -0.62 -1.82 -8.80
C PHE A 105 0.87 -1.63 -9.09
N LEU A 106 1.44 -2.55 -9.88
CA LEU A 106 2.83 -2.48 -10.31
C LEU A 106 2.92 -1.73 -11.65
N LEU A 107 3.90 -0.84 -11.77
CA LEU A 107 4.19 -0.10 -12.99
C LEU A 107 5.56 -0.51 -13.55
N HIS A 108 5.67 -0.47 -14.87
CA HIS A 108 6.90 -0.73 -15.62
C HIS A 108 7.52 -2.09 -15.26
N THR A 109 6.81 -3.19 -15.50
CA THR A 109 7.30 -4.56 -15.22
C THR A 109 8.05 -5.19 -16.40
N ASP A 110 7.88 -4.66 -17.61
CA ASP A 110 8.26 -5.31 -18.88
C ASP A 110 9.77 -5.58 -19.03
N HIS A 111 10.61 -4.93 -18.22
CA HIS A 111 12.06 -5.15 -18.20
C HIS A 111 12.53 -6.22 -17.22
N LEU A 112 11.61 -6.88 -16.50
CA LEU A 112 11.93 -7.90 -15.50
C LEU A 112 11.37 -9.26 -15.92
N THR A 113 12.18 -10.30 -15.70
CA THR A 113 11.67 -11.68 -15.67
C THR A 113 10.81 -11.91 -14.43
N ASP A 114 9.95 -12.93 -14.44
CA ASP A 114 9.13 -13.29 -13.28
C ASP A 114 9.99 -13.49 -12.02
N ARG A 115 11.17 -14.11 -12.15
CA ARG A 115 12.13 -14.30 -11.05
C ARG A 115 12.67 -12.98 -10.52
N GLU A 116 13.08 -12.07 -11.40
CA GLU A 116 13.60 -10.76 -10.98
C GLU A 116 12.52 -9.91 -10.31
N LEU A 117 11.30 -9.93 -10.85
CA LEU A 117 10.16 -9.25 -10.26
C LEU A 117 9.84 -9.83 -8.88
N TYR A 118 9.73 -11.15 -8.78
CA TYR A 118 9.43 -11.83 -7.52
C TYR A 118 10.47 -11.51 -6.44
N ARG A 119 11.77 -11.59 -6.79
CA ARG A 119 12.85 -11.26 -5.87
C ARG A 119 12.75 -9.84 -5.35
N ARG A 120 12.47 -8.85 -6.20
CA ARG A 120 12.34 -7.44 -5.75
C ARG A 120 11.15 -7.24 -4.82
N LEU A 121 10.03 -7.89 -5.12
CA LEU A 121 8.84 -7.86 -4.27
C LEU A 121 9.16 -8.43 -2.89
N ASP A 122 9.77 -9.61 -2.86
CA ASP A 122 10.11 -10.30 -1.61
C ASP A 122 11.26 -9.64 -0.82
N SER A 123 12.28 -9.08 -1.47
CA SER A 123 13.45 -8.59 -0.74
C SER A 123 13.24 -7.23 -0.08
N THR A 124 12.34 -6.41 -0.62
CA THR A 124 12.28 -4.98 -0.28
C THR A 124 10.87 -4.43 -0.34
N ILE A 125 10.24 -4.48 -1.52
CA ILE A 125 9.04 -3.70 -1.81
C ILE A 125 7.87 -4.05 -0.89
N LEU A 126 7.65 -5.33 -0.62
CA LEU A 126 6.49 -5.76 0.19
C LEU A 126 6.65 -5.43 1.68
N ASP A 127 7.86 -5.13 2.14
CA ASP A 127 8.16 -4.76 3.52
C ASP A 127 8.28 -3.25 3.74
N GLU A 128 8.22 -2.45 2.67
CA GLU A 128 8.21 -1.00 2.78
C GLU A 128 6.98 -0.50 3.55
N PRO A 129 7.16 0.52 4.42
CA PRO A 129 6.08 1.06 5.21
C PRO A 129 5.10 1.84 4.32
N VAL A 130 3.85 1.40 4.28
CA VAL A 130 2.75 2.06 3.56
C VAL A 130 1.64 2.48 4.51
N ARG A 131 0.87 3.50 4.13
CA ARG A 131 -0.33 3.93 4.87
C ARG A 131 -1.44 2.89 4.68
N GLU A 132 -2.08 2.46 5.76
CA GLU A 132 -3.29 1.63 5.69
C GLU A 132 -4.49 2.49 5.26
N ILE A 133 -4.64 2.68 3.95
CA ILE A 133 -5.72 3.48 3.38
C ILE A 133 -6.96 2.59 3.20
N CYS A 134 -8.04 2.94 3.89
CA CYS A 134 -9.30 2.22 3.79
C CYS A 134 -9.90 2.30 2.38
N ASP A 135 -10.46 1.18 1.92
CA ASP A 135 -11.26 1.12 0.70
C ASP A 135 -12.49 2.03 0.81
N GLY A 136 -12.67 2.88 -0.20
CA GLY A 136 -13.70 3.93 -0.24
C GLY A 136 -13.16 5.36 -0.07
N SER A 137 -11.90 5.54 0.32
CA SER A 137 -11.19 6.83 0.21
C SER A 137 -10.94 7.25 -1.25
N GLY A 138 -10.98 6.28 -2.18
CA GLY A 138 -10.59 6.45 -3.58
C GLY A 138 -9.08 6.35 -3.82
N GLY A 139 -8.27 6.14 -2.77
CA GLY A 139 -6.83 5.95 -2.87
C GLY A 139 -6.46 4.68 -3.67
N ARG A 140 -5.42 4.79 -4.48
CA ARG A 140 -4.76 3.67 -5.16
C ARG A 140 -3.27 3.88 -5.08
N GLU A 141 -2.54 2.80 -4.85
CA GLU A 141 -1.09 2.82 -4.82
C GLU A 141 -0.53 2.30 -6.15
N PHE A 142 0.54 2.96 -6.62
CA PHE A 142 1.26 2.57 -7.81
C PHE A 142 2.75 2.45 -7.48
N ILE A 143 3.28 1.23 -7.56
CA ILE A 143 4.68 0.93 -7.28
C ILE A 143 5.44 0.95 -8.60
N ASP A 144 6.35 1.91 -8.77
CA ASP A 144 7.17 2.03 -9.97
C ASP A 144 8.46 1.20 -9.86
N LEU A 145 8.62 0.22 -10.75
CA LEU A 145 9.78 -0.70 -10.74
C LEU A 145 10.99 -0.20 -11.54
N VAL A 146 10.90 1.00 -12.11
CA VAL A 146 12.04 1.73 -12.69
C VAL A 146 12.71 2.62 -11.63
N GLY A 147 11.99 2.95 -10.54
CA GLY A 147 12.45 3.80 -9.44
C GLY A 147 13.05 3.01 -8.29
N GLY A 148 14.33 2.64 -8.40
CA GLY A 148 15.13 2.18 -7.27
C GLY A 148 16.35 3.07 -7.18
N VAL A 149 16.33 4.07 -6.30
CA VAL A 149 17.57 4.73 -5.91
C VAL A 149 18.32 3.69 -5.08
N ALA A 150 19.20 2.90 -5.71
CA ALA A 150 20.41 2.53 -4.98
C ALA A 150 20.92 3.84 -4.39
N PRO A 151 21.16 3.94 -3.07
CA PRO A 151 21.61 5.19 -2.46
C PRO A 151 22.70 5.73 -3.35
N ASP A 152 22.42 6.90 -3.94
CA ASP A 152 23.32 7.49 -4.91
C ASP A 152 24.66 7.62 -4.18
N PRO A 153 25.74 6.95 -4.62
CA PRO A 153 27.01 7.03 -3.91
C PRO A 153 27.49 8.47 -3.81
N GLU A 154 26.96 9.35 -4.68
CA GLU A 154 27.19 10.78 -4.66
C GLU A 154 25.86 11.56 -4.71
N PRO A 155 25.70 12.64 -3.93
CA PRO A 155 24.54 13.50 -4.03
C PRO A 155 24.44 14.08 -5.46
N ARG A 156 23.34 13.76 -6.15
CA ARG A 156 23.05 14.35 -7.46
C ARG A 156 23.06 15.89 -7.36
N PRO A 157 23.75 16.59 -8.27
CA PRO A 157 23.72 18.04 -8.29
C PRO A 157 22.29 18.53 -8.46
N PRO A 158 21.89 19.62 -7.78
CA PRO A 158 20.53 20.12 -7.85
C PRO A 158 20.15 20.44 -9.31
N VAL A 159 18.98 19.95 -9.74
CA VAL A 159 18.46 20.18 -11.09
C VAL A 159 18.18 21.67 -11.32
N SER A 160 17.85 22.42 -10.25
CA SER A 160 17.79 23.88 -10.28
C SER A 160 17.96 24.51 -8.90
N GLU A 161 18.52 25.72 -8.89
CA GLU A 161 18.67 26.59 -7.72
C GLU A 161 17.40 27.43 -7.47
N ARG A 162 16.20 26.87 -7.67
CA ARG A 162 14.92 27.60 -7.54
C ARG A 162 14.78 28.24 -6.16
N ASP A 163 15.23 27.54 -5.13
CA ASP A 163 15.10 27.96 -3.74
C ASP A 163 16.08 29.06 -3.35
N ARG A 164 17.05 29.40 -4.22
CA ARG A 164 17.97 30.52 -4.02
C ARG A 164 17.25 31.87 -3.93
N GLN A 165 16.06 31.97 -4.54
CA GLN A 165 15.26 33.19 -4.54
C GLN A 165 14.18 33.20 -3.45
N LEU A 166 14.01 32.11 -2.69
CA LEU A 166 13.02 32.07 -1.63
C LEU A 166 13.54 32.84 -0.39
N PRO A 167 12.66 33.60 0.29
CA PRO A 167 12.98 34.18 1.59
C PRO A 167 13.40 33.08 2.55
N ARG A 168 14.56 33.22 3.19
CA ARG A 168 14.98 32.28 4.21
C ARG A 168 14.13 32.49 5.47
N PRO A 169 13.72 31.42 6.17
CA PRO A 169 13.06 31.59 7.46
C PRO A 169 13.99 32.38 8.40
N GLU A 170 13.41 33.27 9.20
CA GLU A 170 14.15 33.97 10.25
C GLU A 170 14.72 32.92 11.22
N GLN A 171 16.02 32.99 11.46
CA GLN A 171 16.68 32.08 12.40
C GLN A 171 16.24 32.45 13.83
N PRO A 172 16.00 31.44 14.70
CA PRO A 172 15.60 31.67 16.09
C PRO A 172 16.67 32.35 16.92
#